data_AF-A0A2V6XJE3-F1
#
_entry.id   AF-A0A2V6XJE3-F1
#
_cell.length_a   1.000
_cell.length_b   1.000
_cell.length_c   1.000
_cell.angle_alpha   90.00
_cell.angle_beta   90.00
_cell.angle_gamma   90.00
#
_symmetry.space_group_name_H-M   'P 1'
#
loop_
_entity.id
_entity.type
_entity.pdbx_description
1 polymer ?
#
loop_
_entity_poly.entity_id
_entity_poly.type
_entity_poly.pdbx_seq_one_letter_code
_entity_poly.pdbx_strand_id
1 'polypeptide(L)'
;MLMRWVALVLTAAALLAGGVLEVALGQTPPIEGMDRLSPEERAVAQRNLERWQKMTPEERQNVLERYRQWQQLTPEQRHGARENFKKFQALPPQEKQRILQDLQRWNQLPESRRQELQQAYERFQRLPPERRERIMQRFQVWQQLPPEERERVARNWERWQKMSPEERAQAREQIRQQRQQQREQWRQEHPSQPHPPRPHPRPPAREPGERER
;
A
#
# COMPACT_ATOMS: atom_id res chain seq x y z
N MET A 1 4.75 0.46 -3.18
CA MET A 1 5.93 -0.35 -3.55
C MET A 1 6.54 -1.13 -2.40
N LEU A 2 6.55 -0.64 -1.15
CA LEU A 2 7.16 -1.32 0.01
C LEU A 2 6.69 -2.78 0.19
N MET A 3 5.40 -3.08 -0.03
CA MET A 3 4.83 -4.43 0.15
C MET A 3 5.26 -5.46 -0.90
N ARG A 4 5.55 -5.06 -2.16
CA ARG A 4 6.08 -5.99 -3.18
C ARG A 4 7.49 -6.46 -2.82
N TRP A 5 8.28 -5.55 -2.26
CA TRP A 5 9.66 -5.85 -1.86
C TRP A 5 9.72 -6.65 -0.56
N VAL A 6 8.86 -6.39 0.42
CA VAL A 6 8.78 -7.21 1.66
C VAL A 6 8.45 -8.67 1.32
N ALA A 7 7.53 -8.91 0.37
CA ALA A 7 7.17 -10.26 -0.07
C ALA A 7 8.30 -10.99 -0.82
N LEU A 8 9.05 -10.28 -1.68
CA LEU A 8 10.21 -10.82 -2.41
C LEU A 8 11.40 -11.07 -1.48
N VAL A 9 11.61 -10.22 -0.49
CA VAL A 9 12.73 -10.29 0.46
C VAL A 9 12.55 -11.44 1.45
N LEU A 10 11.34 -11.66 1.98
CA LEU A 10 11.08 -12.75 2.93
C LEU A 10 11.24 -14.14 2.28
N THR A 11 11.09 -14.24 0.95
CA THR A 11 11.35 -15.49 0.20
C THR A 11 12.79 -15.58 -0.31
N ALA A 12 13.41 -14.48 -0.74
CA ALA A 12 14.81 -14.49 -1.22
C ALA A 12 15.85 -14.62 -0.09
N ALA A 13 15.58 -14.10 1.11
CA ALA A 13 16.47 -14.27 2.26
C ALA A 13 16.62 -15.75 2.68
N ALA A 14 15.64 -16.61 2.37
CA ALA A 14 15.75 -18.04 2.57
C ALA A 14 16.64 -18.75 1.53
N LEU A 15 16.85 -18.16 0.35
CA LEU A 15 17.59 -18.74 -0.77
C LEU A 15 19.01 -18.21 -0.93
N LEU A 16 19.39 -17.15 -0.22
CA LEU A 16 20.71 -16.49 -0.38
C LEU A 16 21.78 -16.93 0.64
N ALA A 17 21.51 -17.91 1.50
CA ALA A 17 22.53 -18.52 2.38
C ALA A 17 23.12 -19.84 1.82
N GLY A 18 22.67 -20.32 0.66
CA GLY A 18 23.25 -21.47 0.00
C GLY A 18 22.81 -21.51 -1.44
N GLY A 19 23.77 -21.49 -2.37
CA GLY A 19 23.49 -21.73 -3.78
C GLY A 19 22.82 -23.08 -3.93
N VAL A 20 21.51 -23.11 -4.16
CA VAL A 20 20.75 -24.35 -4.40
C VAL A 20 19.71 -24.08 -5.47
N LEU A 21 20.14 -24.01 -6.72
CA LEU A 21 19.28 -24.40 -7.85
C LEU A 21 19.99 -25.54 -8.55
N GLU A 22 19.70 -26.76 -8.12
CA GLU A 22 19.57 -27.98 -8.93
C GLU A 22 19.08 -29.10 -7.99
N VAL A 23 17.78 -29.11 -7.66
CA VAL A 23 17.14 -30.26 -6.99
C VAL A 23 15.83 -30.58 -7.70
N ALA A 24 15.96 -30.94 -8.98
CA ALA A 24 15.04 -31.86 -9.63
C ALA A 24 15.69 -33.25 -9.54
N LEU A 25 14.92 -34.32 -9.30
CA LEU A 25 15.39 -35.72 -9.28
C LEU A 25 15.90 -36.30 -7.94
N GLY A 26 15.18 -36.12 -6.83
CA GLY A 26 15.02 -37.16 -5.80
C GLY A 26 16.25 -37.71 -5.03
N GLN A 27 17.47 -37.25 -5.31
CA GLN A 27 18.68 -37.53 -4.55
C GLN A 27 19.18 -36.17 -4.07
N THR A 28 19.36 -35.99 -2.76
CA THR A 28 20.02 -34.79 -2.22
C THR A 28 21.52 -35.07 -2.15
N PRO A 29 22.33 -34.71 -3.17
CA PRO A 29 23.76 -34.64 -2.96
C PRO A 29 24.05 -33.68 -1.79
N PRO A 30 25.13 -33.89 -1.01
CA PRO A 30 25.56 -32.91 -0.02
C PRO A 30 25.74 -31.56 -0.74
N ILE A 31 25.06 -30.51 -0.24
CA ILE A 31 25.09 -29.18 -0.86
C ILE A 31 26.54 -28.69 -0.86
N GLU A 32 27.14 -28.65 -2.06
CA GLU A 32 28.53 -28.25 -2.26
C GLU A 32 28.74 -26.81 -1.76
N GLY A 33 29.70 -26.62 -0.85
CA GLY A 33 29.98 -25.33 -0.23
C GLY A 33 29.37 -25.08 1.17
N MET A 34 28.58 -26.01 1.73
CA MET A 34 28.13 -25.91 3.14
C MET A 34 29.30 -25.82 4.14
N ASP A 35 30.43 -26.42 3.82
CA ASP A 35 31.63 -26.41 4.67
C ASP A 35 32.25 -25.01 4.81
N ARG A 36 31.97 -24.11 3.87
CA ARG A 36 32.46 -22.72 3.87
C ARG A 36 31.58 -21.77 4.67
N LEU A 37 30.40 -22.22 5.09
CA LEU A 37 29.47 -21.44 5.88
C LEU A 37 29.87 -21.44 7.36
N SER A 38 29.64 -20.33 8.06
CA SER A 38 29.68 -20.27 9.52
C SER A 38 28.61 -21.18 10.15
N PRO A 39 28.75 -21.56 11.43
CA PRO A 39 27.75 -22.41 12.10
C PRO A 39 26.33 -21.83 12.06
N GLU A 40 26.18 -20.51 12.16
CA GLU A 40 24.88 -19.84 12.08
C GLU A 40 24.28 -19.91 10.67
N GLU A 41 25.09 -19.66 9.64
CA GLU A 41 24.66 -19.76 8.24
C GLU A 41 24.24 -21.19 7.89
N ARG A 42 24.98 -22.21 8.36
CA ARG A 42 24.60 -23.61 8.21
C ARG A 42 23.26 -23.91 8.88
N ALA A 43 23.04 -23.42 10.10
CA ALA A 43 21.78 -23.62 10.81
C ALA A 43 20.58 -22.97 10.08
N VAL A 44 20.78 -21.81 9.44
CA VAL A 44 19.76 -21.20 8.58
C VAL A 44 19.53 -22.04 7.32
N ALA A 45 20.59 -22.45 6.62
CA ALA A 45 20.51 -23.26 5.42
C ALA A 45 19.77 -24.59 5.67
N GLN A 46 20.10 -25.28 6.77
CA GLN A 46 19.46 -26.53 7.16
C GLN A 46 17.96 -26.35 7.42
N ARG A 47 17.57 -25.32 8.20
CA ARG A 47 16.14 -25.02 8.45
C ARG A 47 15.37 -24.71 7.17
N ASN A 48 15.98 -24.01 6.23
CA ASN A 48 15.36 -23.70 4.94
C ASN A 48 15.22 -24.96 4.07
N LEU A 49 16.22 -25.85 4.08
CA LEU A 49 16.18 -27.13 3.38
C LEU A 49 15.07 -28.04 3.95
N GLU A 50 14.99 -28.17 5.27
CA GLU A 50 13.91 -28.95 5.92
C GLU A 50 12.53 -28.39 5.55
N ARG A 51 12.38 -27.06 5.48
CA ARG A 51 11.14 -26.43 5.03
C ARG A 51 10.85 -26.75 3.57
N TRP A 52 11.83 -26.65 2.68
CA TRP A 52 11.71 -26.97 1.26
C TRP A 52 11.30 -28.43 1.02
N GLN A 53 11.87 -29.36 1.77
CA GLN A 53 11.53 -30.78 1.70
C GLN A 53 10.06 -31.04 2.08
N LYS A 54 9.51 -30.25 3.01
CA LYS A 54 8.10 -30.34 3.43
C LYS A 54 7.11 -29.59 2.52
N MET A 55 7.58 -28.80 1.57
CA MET A 55 6.72 -28.07 0.62
C MET A 55 6.09 -29.00 -0.42
N THR A 56 4.84 -28.68 -0.78
CA THR A 56 4.15 -29.26 -1.93
C THR A 56 4.81 -28.86 -3.25
N PRO A 57 4.58 -29.58 -4.36
CA PRO A 57 5.10 -29.20 -5.67
C PRO A 57 4.71 -27.77 -6.10
N GLU A 58 3.49 -27.33 -5.78
CA GLU A 58 3.01 -25.99 -6.10
C GLU A 58 3.75 -24.91 -5.27
N GLU A 59 3.96 -25.14 -3.98
CA GLU A 59 4.73 -24.23 -3.13
C GLU A 59 6.18 -24.11 -3.59
N ARG A 60 6.81 -25.21 -3.97
CA ARG A 60 8.16 -25.20 -4.54
C ARG A 60 8.20 -24.39 -5.84
N GLN A 61 7.23 -24.58 -6.73
CA GLN A 61 7.15 -23.81 -7.97
C GLN A 61 7.01 -22.31 -7.71
N ASN A 62 6.18 -21.92 -6.74
CA ASN A 62 6.02 -20.53 -6.33
C ASN A 62 7.33 -19.91 -5.80
N VAL A 63 8.11 -20.68 -5.03
CA VAL A 63 9.41 -20.23 -4.53
C VAL A 63 10.42 -20.09 -5.68
N LEU A 64 10.46 -21.03 -6.64
CA LEU A 64 11.32 -20.95 -7.82
C LEU A 64 10.97 -19.74 -8.69
N GLU A 65 9.69 -19.45 -8.88
CA GLU A 65 9.27 -18.27 -9.65
C GLU A 65 9.72 -16.97 -9.00
N ARG A 66 9.53 -16.84 -7.67
CA ARG A 66 10.02 -15.68 -6.90
C ARG A 66 11.53 -15.54 -6.98
N TYR A 67 12.26 -16.66 -6.99
CA TYR A 67 13.70 -16.64 -7.18
C TYR A 67 14.10 -16.16 -8.58
N ARG A 68 13.44 -16.62 -9.64
CA ARG A 68 13.68 -16.10 -11.01
C ARG A 68 13.42 -14.60 -11.09
N GLN A 69 12.35 -14.11 -10.47
CA GLN A 69 12.07 -12.67 -10.36
C GLN A 69 13.18 -11.94 -9.60
N TRP A 70 13.69 -12.51 -8.51
CA TRP A 70 14.83 -11.96 -7.76
C TRP A 70 16.12 -11.88 -8.61
N GLN A 71 16.40 -12.91 -9.41
CA GLN A 71 17.56 -12.92 -10.32
C GLN A 71 17.48 -11.81 -11.38
N GLN A 72 16.28 -11.41 -11.79
CA GLN A 72 16.08 -10.32 -12.75
C GLN A 72 16.28 -8.92 -12.14
N LEU A 73 16.45 -8.81 -10.82
CA LEU A 73 16.67 -7.53 -10.16
C LEU A 73 18.08 -6.97 -10.43
N THR A 74 18.18 -5.66 -10.64
CA THR A 74 19.46 -4.95 -10.74
C THR A 74 20.20 -4.94 -9.39
N PRO A 75 21.53 -4.71 -9.38
CA PRO A 75 22.29 -4.58 -8.13
C PRO A 75 21.70 -3.57 -7.15
N GLU A 76 21.22 -2.43 -7.64
CA GLU A 76 20.61 -1.36 -6.84
C GLU A 76 19.27 -1.81 -6.25
N GLN A 77 18.45 -2.52 -7.03
CA GLN A 77 17.19 -3.08 -6.54
C GLN A 77 17.42 -4.14 -5.47
N ARG A 78 18.42 -5.01 -5.65
CA ARG A 78 18.82 -6.00 -4.64
C ARG A 78 19.35 -5.33 -3.37
N HIS A 79 20.12 -4.25 -3.51
CA HIS A 79 20.60 -3.46 -2.37
C HIS A 79 19.43 -2.83 -1.61
N GLY A 80 18.51 -2.16 -2.29
CA GLY A 80 17.32 -1.57 -1.67
C GLY A 80 16.43 -2.62 -0.98
N ALA A 81 16.31 -3.81 -1.58
CA ALA A 81 15.60 -4.93 -0.98
C ALA A 81 16.26 -5.40 0.33
N ARG A 82 17.60 -5.53 0.36
CA ARG A 82 18.36 -5.86 1.58
C ARG A 82 18.21 -4.79 2.66
N GLU A 83 18.26 -3.51 2.31
CA GLU A 83 18.06 -2.42 3.28
C GLU A 83 16.64 -2.40 3.85
N ASN A 84 15.63 -2.63 3.02
CA ASN A 84 14.24 -2.78 3.49
C ASN A 84 14.09 -3.99 4.42
N PHE A 85 14.81 -5.08 4.17
CA PHE A 85 14.81 -6.24 5.06
C PHE A 85 15.37 -5.90 6.44
N LYS A 86 16.54 -5.25 6.49
CA LYS A 86 17.17 -4.84 7.74
C LYS A 86 16.24 -3.93 8.55
N LYS A 87 15.60 -2.96 7.89
CA LYS A 87 14.59 -2.10 8.50
C LYS A 87 13.44 -2.93 9.09
N PHE A 88 12.88 -3.86 8.32
CA PHE A 88 11.83 -4.75 8.79
C PHE A 88 12.27 -5.61 10.00
N GLN A 89 13.48 -6.17 9.97
CA GLN A 89 14.03 -6.94 11.09
C GLN A 89 14.23 -6.10 12.35
N ALA A 90 14.51 -4.80 12.22
CA ALA A 90 14.66 -3.88 13.34
C ALA A 90 13.31 -3.43 13.94
N LEU A 91 12.18 -3.69 13.28
CA LEU A 91 10.87 -3.27 13.79
C LEU A 91 10.46 -4.02 15.07
N PRO A 92 9.71 -3.37 15.98
CA PRO A 92 9.07 -4.04 17.11
C PRO A 92 8.16 -5.20 16.66
N PRO A 93 7.98 -6.26 17.49
CA PRO A 93 7.16 -7.41 17.14
C PRO A 93 5.74 -7.06 16.68
N GLN A 94 5.11 -6.08 17.32
CA GLN A 94 3.75 -5.62 17.01
C GLN A 94 3.67 -4.98 15.62
N GLU A 95 4.67 -4.19 15.25
CA GLU A 95 4.73 -3.56 13.92
C GLU A 95 5.01 -4.59 12.83
N LYS A 96 5.91 -5.54 13.09
CA LYS A 96 6.14 -6.69 12.19
C LYS A 96 4.84 -7.44 11.94
N GLN A 97 4.10 -7.75 13.00
CA GLN A 97 2.84 -8.48 12.89
C GLN A 97 1.80 -7.71 12.07
N ARG A 98 1.69 -6.40 12.26
CA ARG A 98 0.82 -5.53 11.45
C ARG A 98 1.18 -5.60 9.96
N ILE A 99 2.47 -5.46 9.63
CA ILE A 99 2.94 -5.52 8.23
C ILE A 99 2.66 -6.90 7.62
N LEU A 100 2.86 -7.99 8.37
CA LEU A 100 2.57 -9.34 7.91
C LEU A 100 1.07 -9.55 7.66
N GLN A 101 0.20 -9.02 8.53
CA GLN A 101 -1.25 -9.04 8.32
C GLN A 101 -1.66 -8.21 7.09
N ASP A 102 -1.08 -7.03 6.90
CA ASP A 102 -1.31 -6.20 5.71
C ASP A 102 -0.89 -6.94 4.43
N LEU A 103 0.26 -7.64 4.47
CA LEU A 103 0.72 -8.45 3.36
C LEU A 103 -0.20 -9.64 3.08
N GLN A 104 -0.70 -10.31 4.12
CA GLN A 104 -1.68 -11.39 3.96
C GLN A 104 -2.96 -10.88 3.29
N ARG A 105 -3.51 -9.76 3.76
CA ARG A 105 -4.69 -9.11 3.14
C ARG A 105 -4.42 -8.77 1.68
N TRP A 106 -3.24 -8.23 1.36
CA TRP A 106 -2.84 -7.93 0.00
C TRP A 106 -2.79 -9.18 -0.89
N ASN A 107 -2.23 -10.29 -0.39
CA ASN A 107 -2.13 -11.53 -1.14
C ASN A 107 -3.49 -12.18 -1.41
N GLN A 108 -4.48 -11.92 -0.56
CA GLN A 108 -5.86 -12.37 -0.72
C GLN A 108 -6.68 -11.51 -1.70
N LEU A 109 -6.15 -10.35 -2.13
CA LEU A 109 -6.84 -9.52 -3.12
C LEU A 109 -6.90 -10.24 -4.48
N PRO A 110 -8.06 -10.22 -5.16
CA PRO A 110 -8.17 -10.64 -6.55
C PRO A 110 -7.16 -9.90 -7.43
N GLU A 111 -6.64 -10.56 -8.47
CA GLU A 111 -5.62 -9.98 -9.33
C GLU A 111 -6.06 -8.65 -9.97
N SER A 112 -7.32 -8.56 -10.40
CA SER A 112 -7.91 -7.32 -10.92
C SER A 112 -7.85 -6.16 -9.92
N ARG A 113 -8.10 -6.43 -8.63
CA ARG A 113 -7.98 -5.43 -7.56
C ARG A 113 -6.53 -5.04 -7.31
N ARG A 114 -5.60 -5.99 -7.34
CA ARG A 114 -4.16 -5.69 -7.22
C ARG A 114 -3.69 -4.78 -8.35
N GLN A 115 -4.12 -5.06 -9.59
CA GLN A 115 -3.80 -4.24 -10.76
C GLN A 115 -4.40 -2.83 -10.67
N GLU A 116 -5.67 -2.71 -10.26
CA GLU A 116 -6.31 -1.41 -10.05
C GLU A 116 -5.54 -0.56 -9.04
N LEU A 117 -5.17 -1.14 -7.90
CA LEU A 117 -4.41 -0.45 -6.85
C LEU A 117 -3.01 -0.07 -7.32
N GLN A 118 -2.35 -0.94 -8.10
CA GLN A 118 -1.06 -0.63 -8.70
C GLN A 118 -1.17 0.57 -9.65
N GLN A 119 -2.14 0.57 -10.56
CA GLN A 119 -2.34 1.67 -11.50
C GLN A 119 -2.70 2.98 -10.77
N ALA A 120 -3.52 2.91 -9.72
CA ALA A 120 -3.82 4.07 -8.88
C ALA A 120 -2.56 4.64 -8.22
N TYR A 121 -1.68 3.77 -7.72
CA TYR A 121 -0.40 4.18 -7.16
C TYR A 121 0.53 4.80 -8.21
N GLU A 122 0.62 4.23 -9.41
CA GLU A 122 1.42 4.80 -10.51
C GLU A 122 0.91 6.17 -10.93
N ARG A 123 -0.42 6.35 -11.06
CA ARG A 123 -1.04 7.66 -11.29
C ARG A 123 -0.68 8.64 -10.19
N PHE A 124 -0.73 8.21 -8.93
CA PHE A 124 -0.35 9.05 -7.79
C PHE A 124 1.12 9.46 -7.84
N GLN A 125 2.05 8.55 -8.19
CA GLN A 125 3.48 8.86 -8.29
C GLN A 125 3.80 9.87 -9.39
N ARG A 126 3.03 9.87 -10.48
CA ARG A 126 3.18 10.81 -11.60
C ARG A 126 2.60 12.20 -11.32
N LEU A 127 1.91 12.39 -10.20
CA LEU A 127 1.39 13.71 -9.84
C LEU A 127 2.54 14.67 -9.46
N PRO A 128 2.42 15.97 -9.78
CA PRO A 128 3.28 17.01 -9.23
C PRO A 128 3.42 16.90 -7.70
N PRO A 129 4.60 17.19 -7.12
CA PRO A 129 4.85 17.04 -5.69
C PRO A 129 3.81 17.76 -4.82
N GLU A 130 3.39 18.97 -5.19
CA GLU A 130 2.40 19.76 -4.46
C GLU A 130 1.03 19.08 -4.45
N ARG A 131 0.68 18.39 -5.53
CA ARG A 131 -0.57 17.60 -5.58
C ARG A 131 -0.48 16.36 -4.70
N ARG A 132 0.67 15.67 -4.68
CA ARG A 132 0.88 14.51 -3.82
C ARG A 132 0.79 14.91 -2.35
N GLU A 133 1.46 15.99 -1.96
CA GLU A 133 1.42 16.53 -0.60
C GLU A 133 -0.01 16.88 -0.18
N ARG A 134 -0.77 17.55 -1.04
CA ARG A 134 -2.18 17.88 -0.75
C ARG A 134 -3.05 16.65 -0.53
N ILE A 135 -2.83 15.58 -1.28
CA ILE A 135 -3.55 14.32 -1.09
C ILE A 135 -3.14 13.67 0.24
N MET A 136 -1.83 13.66 0.56
CA MET A 136 -1.33 13.11 1.82
C MET A 136 -1.84 13.87 3.04
N GLN A 137 -1.87 15.21 3.00
CA GLN A 137 -2.43 16.03 4.08
C GLN A 137 -3.93 15.70 4.31
N ARG A 138 -4.71 15.56 3.24
CA ARG A 138 -6.13 15.17 3.35
C ARG A 138 -6.29 13.77 3.92
N PHE A 139 -5.43 12.84 3.50
CA PHE A 139 -5.43 11.49 4.03
C PHE A 139 -5.09 11.46 5.51
N GLN A 140 -4.14 12.28 5.98
CA GLN A 140 -3.82 12.42 7.39
C GLN A 140 -5.01 12.94 8.20
N VAL A 141 -5.68 14.00 7.73
CA VAL A 141 -6.91 14.51 8.37
C VAL A 141 -7.99 13.43 8.42
N TRP A 142 -8.19 12.69 7.33
CA TRP A 142 -9.14 11.57 7.28
C TRP A 142 -8.84 10.48 8.32
N GLN A 143 -7.57 10.10 8.49
CA GLN A 143 -7.16 9.10 9.47
C GLN A 143 -7.40 9.55 10.92
N GLN A 144 -7.40 10.85 11.17
CA GLN A 144 -7.64 11.44 12.49
C GLN A 144 -9.14 11.62 12.81
N LEU A 145 -10.03 11.44 11.83
CA LEU A 145 -11.47 11.56 12.08
C LEU A 145 -11.95 10.48 13.07
N PRO A 146 -12.87 10.83 14.00
CA PRO A 146 -13.58 9.85 14.81
C PRO A 146 -14.25 8.77 13.94
N PRO A 147 -14.40 7.53 14.44
CA PRO A 147 -15.04 6.45 13.69
C PRO A 147 -16.41 6.83 13.12
N GLU A 148 -17.24 7.50 13.92
CA GLU A 148 -18.60 7.91 13.58
C GLU A 148 -18.60 8.93 12.42
N GLU A 149 -17.61 9.82 12.43
CA GLU A 149 -17.39 10.82 11.38
C GLU A 149 -16.94 10.17 10.07
N ARG A 150 -16.02 9.20 10.14
CA ARG A 150 -15.59 8.41 8.96
C ARG A 150 -16.76 7.65 8.35
N GLU A 151 -17.58 7.01 9.17
CA GLU A 151 -18.77 6.31 8.70
C GLU A 151 -19.78 7.26 8.05
N ARG A 152 -20.00 8.44 8.63
CA ARG A 152 -20.89 9.44 8.03
C ARG A 152 -20.41 9.84 6.64
N VAL A 153 -19.11 10.10 6.47
CA VAL A 153 -18.55 10.43 5.17
C VAL A 153 -18.63 9.24 4.20
N ALA A 154 -18.39 8.02 4.66
CA ALA A 154 -18.52 6.81 3.85
C ALA A 154 -19.97 6.63 3.33
N ARG A 155 -20.98 6.78 4.19
CA ARG A 155 -22.40 6.74 3.81
C ARG A 155 -22.78 7.84 2.83
N ASN A 156 -22.27 9.07 3.05
CA ASN A 156 -22.50 10.19 2.14
C ASN A 156 -21.88 9.91 0.76
N TRP A 157 -20.68 9.33 0.73
CA TRP A 157 -20.00 8.95 -0.50
C TRP A 157 -20.76 7.85 -1.25
N GLU A 158 -21.23 6.82 -0.55
CA GLU A 158 -22.02 5.75 -1.15
C GLU A 158 -23.32 6.28 -1.79
N ARG A 159 -24.03 7.15 -1.07
CA ARG A 159 -25.22 7.83 -1.60
C ARG A 159 -24.86 8.63 -2.86
N TRP A 160 -23.76 9.39 -2.83
CA TRP A 160 -23.30 10.17 -3.97
C TRP A 160 -22.98 9.31 -5.19
N GLN A 161 -22.34 8.15 -4.99
CA GLN A 161 -22.02 7.21 -6.07
C GLN A 161 -23.28 6.65 -6.76
N LYS A 162 -24.37 6.44 -5.99
CA LYS A 162 -25.65 5.95 -6.49
C LYS A 162 -26.50 7.00 -7.21
N MET A 163 -26.22 8.30 -7.02
CA MET A 163 -26.95 9.38 -7.68
C MET A 163 -26.65 9.48 -9.19
N SER A 164 -27.69 9.80 -9.97
CA SER A 164 -27.60 10.18 -11.37
C SER A 164 -26.86 11.52 -11.55
N PRO A 165 -26.37 11.84 -12.76
CA PRO A 165 -25.76 13.14 -13.03
C PRO A 165 -26.66 14.33 -12.69
N GLU A 166 -27.98 14.21 -12.94
CA GLU A 166 -28.96 15.25 -12.65
C GLU A 166 -29.20 15.41 -11.14
N GLU A 167 -29.37 14.31 -10.42
CA GLU A 167 -29.51 14.32 -8.96
C GLU A 167 -28.28 14.94 -8.29
N ARG A 168 -27.08 14.65 -8.80
CA ARG A 168 -25.84 15.29 -8.32
C ARG A 168 -25.82 16.80 -8.60
N ALA A 169 -26.35 17.24 -9.75
CA ALA A 169 -26.43 18.66 -10.09
C ALA A 169 -27.39 19.39 -9.15
N GLN A 170 -28.58 18.82 -8.93
CA GLN A 170 -29.57 19.34 -7.99
C GLN A 170 -29.03 19.38 -6.56
N ALA A 171 -28.39 18.30 -6.08
CA ALA A 171 -27.78 18.26 -4.75
C ALA A 171 -26.69 19.35 -4.59
N ARG A 172 -25.86 19.58 -5.61
CA ARG A 172 -24.85 20.66 -5.57
C ARG A 172 -25.50 22.03 -5.45
N GLU A 173 -26.61 22.24 -6.14
CA GLU A 173 -27.32 23.51 -6.13
C GLU A 173 -28.01 23.74 -4.79
N GLN A 174 -28.69 22.73 -4.25
CA GLN A 174 -29.26 22.79 -2.90
C GLN A 174 -28.20 23.12 -1.84
N ILE A 175 -27.04 22.46 -1.86
CA ILE A 175 -25.94 22.76 -0.94
C ILE A 175 -25.36 24.17 -1.20
N ARG A 176 -25.39 24.68 -2.43
CA ARG A 176 -24.98 26.06 -2.74
C ARG A 176 -25.94 27.06 -2.09
N GLN A 177 -27.24 26.88 -2.31
CA GLN A 177 -28.29 27.75 -1.78
C GLN A 177 -28.31 27.74 -0.24
N GLN A 178 -28.29 26.56 0.37
CA GLN A 178 -28.24 26.43 1.83
C GLN A 178 -27.03 27.17 2.43
N ARG A 179 -25.87 27.10 1.78
CA ARG A 179 -24.68 27.84 2.22
C ARG A 179 -24.78 29.34 2.02
N GLN A 180 -25.52 29.81 1.01
CA GLN A 180 -25.77 31.24 0.82
C GLN A 180 -26.71 31.76 1.90
N GLN A 181 -27.79 31.03 2.18
CA GLN A 181 -28.74 31.33 3.25
C GLN A 181 -28.05 31.40 4.62
N GLN A 182 -27.22 30.40 4.97
CA GLN A 182 -26.45 30.42 6.22
C GLN A 182 -25.51 31.64 6.31
N ARG A 183 -24.91 32.04 5.17
CA ARG A 183 -24.05 33.24 5.13
C ARG A 183 -24.83 34.53 5.31
N GLU A 184 -26.04 34.60 4.79
CA GLU A 184 -26.94 35.75 4.95
C GLU A 184 -27.43 35.85 6.40
N GLN A 185 -27.90 34.74 6.97
CA GLN A 185 -28.28 34.65 8.39
C GLN A 185 -27.12 35.10 9.29
N TRP A 186 -25.92 34.56 9.08
CA TRP A 186 -24.74 34.98 9.85
C TRP A 186 -24.46 36.49 9.72
N ARG A 187 -24.56 37.06 8.51
CA ARG A 187 -24.34 38.50 8.30
C ARG A 187 -25.37 39.36 9.01
N GLN A 188 -26.61 38.89 9.13
CA GLN A 188 -27.66 39.60 9.86
C GLN A 188 -27.42 39.56 11.36
N GLU A 189 -27.07 38.39 11.90
CA GLU A 189 -26.79 38.21 13.32
C GLU A 189 -25.46 38.86 13.76
N HIS A 190 -24.47 38.89 12.87
CA HIS A 190 -23.08 39.31 13.15
C HIS A 190 -22.56 40.31 12.09
N PRO A 191 -23.15 41.51 11.97
CA PRO A 191 -22.89 42.44 10.86
C PRO A 191 -21.43 42.92 10.76
N SER A 192 -20.71 42.95 11.89
CA SER A 192 -19.32 43.39 11.95
C SER A 192 -18.31 42.24 12.01
N GLN A 193 -18.76 40.97 12.01
CA GLN A 193 -17.86 39.82 12.06
C GLN A 193 -17.78 39.10 10.71
N PRO A 194 -16.56 38.75 10.24
CA PRO A 194 -16.42 37.93 9.05
C PRO A 194 -17.02 36.55 9.30
N HIS A 195 -17.62 35.95 8.26
CA HIS A 195 -18.16 34.61 8.36
C HIS A 195 -17.06 33.61 8.75
N PRO A 196 -17.29 32.73 9.73
CA PRO A 196 -16.27 31.80 10.20
C PRO A 196 -15.79 30.90 9.05
N PRO A 197 -14.51 30.51 9.03
CA PRO A 197 -14.01 29.57 8.04
C PRO A 197 -14.77 28.25 8.18
N ARG A 198 -14.92 27.53 7.06
CA ARG A 198 -15.54 26.22 7.09
C ARG A 198 -14.71 25.32 8.03
N PRO A 199 -15.35 24.48 8.87
CA PRO A 199 -14.64 23.58 9.79
C PRO A 199 -13.75 22.56 9.06
N HIS A 200 -13.96 22.39 7.75
CA HIS A 200 -13.09 21.58 6.91
C HIS A 200 -12.52 22.44 5.77
N PRO A 201 -11.19 22.38 5.52
CA PRO A 201 -10.56 23.17 4.49
C PRO A 201 -11.21 22.88 3.13
N ARG A 202 -11.54 23.95 2.40
CA ARG A 202 -11.98 23.84 1.01
C ARG A 202 -10.82 23.21 0.23
N PRO A 203 -11.07 22.30 -0.73
CA PRO A 203 -10.12 22.15 -1.82
C PRO A 203 -9.83 23.55 -2.37
N PRO A 204 -8.57 23.94 -2.62
CA PRO A 204 -8.33 25.15 -3.41
C PRO A 204 -9.09 25.01 -4.73
N ALA A 205 -9.53 26.15 -5.26
CA ALA A 205 -10.28 26.18 -6.51
C ALA A 205 -9.57 25.31 -7.55
N ARG A 206 -10.33 24.45 -8.22
CA ARG A 206 -9.82 23.74 -9.41
C ARG A 206 -9.36 24.82 -10.39
N GLU A 207 -8.08 24.83 -10.75
CA GLU A 207 -7.60 25.77 -11.75
C GLU A 207 -8.33 25.54 -13.09
N PRO A 208 -8.49 26.59 -13.93
CA PRO A 208 -9.30 26.52 -15.14
C PRO A 208 -8.99 25.37 -16.11
N GLY A 209 -7.82 24.71 -16.02
CA GLY A 209 -7.44 23.54 -16.82
C GLY A 209 -7.81 22.16 -16.24
N GLU A 210 -8.45 22.07 -15.08
CA GLU A 210 -8.83 20.77 -14.46
C GLU A 210 -10.22 20.27 -14.86
N ARG A 211 -10.89 20.92 -15.83
CA ARG A 211 -12.22 20.50 -16.31
C ARG A 211 -12.16 19.40 -17.37
N GLU A 212 -11.01 19.18 -17.99
CA GLU A 212 -10.81 18.23 -19.07
C GLU A 212 -9.68 17.25 -18.70
N ARG A 213 -10.03 16.17 -18.01
CA ARG A 213 -9.34 14.88 -18.04
C ARG A 213 -10.07 13.86 -17.17
#